data_AF-A0A957GXW1-F1
#
_entry.id   AF-A0A957GXW1-F1
#
_cell.length_a   1.000
_cell.length_b   1.000
_cell.length_c   1.000
_cell.angle_alpha   90.00
_cell.angle_beta   90.00
_cell.angle_gamma   90.00
#
_symmetry.space_group_name_H-M   'P 1'
#
loop_
_entity.id
_entity.type
_entity.pdbx_description
1 polymer ?
#
loop_
_entity_poly.entity_id
_entity_poly.type
_entity_poly.pdbx_seq_one_letter_code
_entity_poly.pdbx_strand_id
1 'polypeptide(L)' 'MMEFTKADRRKLKAYFARYSIPTEENFADLIDGTLNQNDDGIVKLPNEPLSIQASGAPEGSRATLNLYND' A
#
# COMPACT_ATOMS: atom_id res chain seq x y z
N MET A 1 -9.26 -8.62 -17.99
CA MET A 1 -9.27 -7.47 -17.06
C MET A 1 -7.95 -7.55 -16.32
N MET A 2 -7.12 -6.51 -16.35
CA MET A 2 -5.88 -6.49 -15.55
C MET A 2 -6.26 -6.30 -14.09
N GLU A 3 -5.87 -7.24 -13.24
CA GLU A 3 -6.02 -7.16 -11.79
C GLU A 3 -4.83 -6.38 -11.23
N PHE A 4 -5.09 -5.20 -10.68
CA PHE A 4 -4.05 -4.39 -10.05
C PHE A 4 -3.75 -4.93 -8.65
N THR A 5 -2.49 -5.30 -8.39
CA THR A 5 -2.11 -5.88 -7.11
C THR A 5 -2.01 -4.81 -6.01
N LYS A 6 -2.51 -5.15 -4.82
CA LYS A 6 -2.28 -4.41 -3.57
C LYS A 6 -1.22 -5.11 -2.71
N ALA A 7 -0.28 -5.81 -3.33
CA ALA A 7 0.72 -6.57 -2.60
C ALA A 7 1.60 -5.66 -1.72
N ASP A 8 2.05 -6.19 -0.58
CA ASP A 8 3.01 -5.51 0.30
C ASP A 8 4.28 -5.20 -0.49
N ARG A 9 4.67 -3.93 -0.56
CA ARG A 9 5.80 -3.49 -1.39
C ARG A 9 7.12 -4.07 -0.90
N ARG A 10 7.24 -4.49 0.36
CA ARG A 10 8.42 -5.21 0.87
C ARG A 10 8.54 -6.59 0.24
N LYS A 11 7.42 -7.30 0.04
CA LYS A 11 7.41 -8.58 -0.66
C LYS A 11 7.76 -8.42 -2.13
N LEU A 12 7.20 -7.40 -2.79
CA LEU A 12 7.53 -7.10 -4.19
C LEU A 12 9.03 -6.80 -4.35
N LYS A 13 9.60 -5.97 -3.47
CA LYS A 13 11.04 -5.65 -3.48
C LYS A 13 11.93 -6.88 -3.25
N ALA A 14 11.46 -7.89 -2.52
CA ALA A 14 12.24 -9.10 -2.26
C ALA A 14 12.54 -9.90 -3.54
N TYR A 15 11.71 -9.77 -4.58
CA TYR A 15 11.96 -10.40 -5.88
C TYR A 15 13.19 -9.84 -6.61
N PHE A 16 13.64 -8.62 -6.25
CA PHE A 16 14.73 -7.90 -6.91
C PHE A 16 16.03 -7.93 -6.09
N ALA A 17 16.21 -8.92 -5.22
CA ALA A 17 17.45 -9.09 -4.48
C ALA A 17 18.64 -9.46 -5.39
N ARG A 18 19.86 -9.22 -4.90
CA ARG A 18 21.08 -9.57 -5.63
C ARG A 18 21.11 -11.08 -5.93
N TYR A 19 21.43 -11.43 -7.17
CA TYR A 19 21.44 -12.80 -7.71
C TYR A 19 20.06 -13.45 -7.93
N SER A 20 18.96 -12.72 -7.73
CA SER A 20 17.64 -13.15 -8.17
C SER A 20 17.47 -12.95 -9.68
N ILE A 21 16.66 -13.78 -10.32
CA ILE A 21 16.17 -13.59 -11.69
C ILE A 21 14.67 -13.28 -11.60
N PRO A 22 14.25 -12.00 -11.60
CA PRO A 22 12.84 -11.64 -11.56
C PRO A 22 12.13 -12.05 -12.86
N THR A 23 10.86 -12.41 -12.76
CA THR A 23 10.01 -12.71 -13.92
C THR A 23 9.33 -11.46 -14.46
N GLU A 24 8.79 -11.51 -15.68
CA GLU A 24 7.97 -10.44 -16.24
C GLU A 24 6.82 -10.02 -15.31
N GLU A 25 6.16 -10.98 -14.67
CA GLU A 25 5.08 -10.73 -13.71
C GLU A 25 5.58 -9.95 -12.47
N ASN A 26 6.80 -10.23 -11.98
CA ASN A 26 7.38 -9.44 -10.88
C ASN A 26 7.56 -7.96 -11.24
N PHE A 27 7.88 -7.66 -12.50
CA PHE A 27 7.98 -6.29 -12.98
C PHE A 27 6.61 -5.64 -13.13
N ALA A 28 5.64 -6.35 -13.72
CA ALA A 28 4.26 -5.87 -13.84
C ALA A 28 3.69 -5.53 -12.45
N ASP A 29 3.84 -6.42 -11.48
CA ASP A 29 3.37 -6.21 -10.10
C ASP A 29 4.00 -4.98 -9.42
N LEU A 30 5.26 -4.67 -9.75
CA LEU A 30 5.97 -3.52 -9.19
C LEU A 30 5.59 -2.20 -9.90
N ILE A 31 5.49 -2.23 -11.23
CA ILE A 31 5.26 -1.04 -12.07
C ILE A 31 3.79 -0.63 -12.03
N ASP A 32 2.90 -1.61 -12.20
CA ASP A 32 1.45 -1.40 -12.23
C ASP A 32 0.84 -1.47 -10.82
N GLY A 33 1.66 -1.75 -9.81
CA GLY A 33 1.28 -1.69 -8.40
C GLY A 33 0.77 -0.29 -8.02
N THR A 34 -0.48 -0.22 -7.55
CA THR A 34 -1.12 1.05 -7.19
C THR A 34 -0.95 1.37 -5.69
N LEU A 35 -1.87 2.17 -5.15
CA LEU A 35 -1.90 2.53 -3.73
C LEU A 35 -2.06 1.29 -2.85
N ASN A 36 -1.14 1.11 -1.90
CA ASN A 36 -1.23 0.10 -0.86
C ASN A 36 -1.63 0.80 0.45
N GLN A 37 -2.86 0.57 0.89
CA GLN A 37 -3.44 1.20 2.08
C GLN A 37 -2.57 1.08 3.34
N ASN A 38 -1.94 -0.09 3.54
CA ASN A 38 -1.11 -0.35 4.71
C ASN A 38 0.24 0.38 4.61
N ASP A 39 0.90 0.29 3.45
CA ASP A 39 2.23 0.88 3.25
C ASP A 39 2.17 2.40 3.06
N ASP A 40 1.06 2.93 2.52
CA ASP A 40 0.85 4.35 2.24
C ASP A 40 0.14 5.10 3.38
N GLY A 41 -0.20 4.42 4.47
CA GLY A 41 -0.89 5.02 5.61
C GLY A 41 -2.28 5.55 5.25
N ILE A 42 -2.98 4.90 4.33
CA ILE A 42 -4.32 5.30 3.89
C ILE A 42 -5.33 4.27 4.37
N VAL A 43 -6.33 4.71 5.13
CA VAL A 43 -7.31 3.81 5.73
C VAL A 43 -8.74 4.27 5.48
N LYS A 44 -9.57 3.29 5.16
CA LYS A 44 -11.01 3.44 4.98
C LYS A 44 -11.72 2.38 5.81
N LEU A 45 -12.11 2.73 7.04
CA LEU A 45 -12.91 1.86 7.90
C LEU A 45 -14.40 1.92 7.52
N PRO A 46 -15.20 0.89 7.83
CA PRO A 46 -16.64 0.95 7.66
C PRO A 46 -17.22 2.15 8.40
N ASN A 47 -18.08 2.92 7.72
CA ASN A 47 -18.74 4.12 8.24
C ASN A 47 -17.81 5.30 8.60
N GLU A 48 -16.52 5.23 8.29
CA GLU A 48 -15.58 6.33 8.50
C GLU A 48 -15.22 6.99 7.15
N PRO A 49 -14.87 8.29 7.13
CA PRO A 49 -14.28 8.95 5.96
C PRO A 49 -12.98 8.28 5.52
N LEU A 50 -12.50 8.62 4.32
CA LEU A 50 -11.14 8.24 3.93
C LEU A 50 -10.16 8.99 4.83
N SER A 51 -9.17 8.30 5.38
CA SER A 51 -8.25 8.88 6.37
C SER A 51 -6.79 8.63 6.02
N ILE A 52 -5.92 9.57 6.39
CA ILE A 52 -4.46 9.41 6.40
C ILE A 52 -4.02 9.16 7.84
N GLN A 53 -3.23 8.11 8.06
CA GLN A 53 -2.72 7.72 9.37
C GLN A 53 -1.38 8.40 9.68
N ALA A 54 -1.19 8.75 10.96
CA ALA A 54 0.13 9.18 11.45
C ALA A 54 1.09 7.98 11.48
N SER A 55 2.28 8.12 10.90
CA SER A 55 3.36 7.15 11.10
C SER A 55 4.02 7.36 12.46
N GLY A 56 4.31 6.27 13.19
CA GLY A 56 5.12 6.32 14.42
C GLY A 56 4.39 6.58 15.74
N ALA A 57 3.06 6.49 15.80
CA ALA A 57 2.34 6.58 17.07
C ALA A 57 2.60 5.31 17.93
N PRO A 58 3.07 5.43 19.19
CA PRO A 58 3.42 4.29 20.04
C PRO A 58 2.21 3.44 20.47
N GLU A 59 0.99 3.97 20.37
CA GLU A 59 -0.25 3.22 20.63
C GLU A 59 -1.31 3.54 19.57
N GLY A 60 -1.49 2.62 18.63
CA GLY A 60 -2.59 2.63 17.67
C GLY A 60 -2.46 3.68 16.57
N SER A 61 -2.94 3.32 15.38
CA SER A 61 -3.06 4.24 14.25
C SER A 61 -4.04 5.36 14.58
N ARG A 62 -3.53 6.56 14.85
CA ARG A 62 -4.34 7.78 14.95
C ARG A 62 -4.46 8.44 13.57
N ALA A 63 -5.69 8.73 13.14
CA ALA A 63 -5.93 9.49 11.92
C ALA A 63 -5.39 10.92 12.07
N THR A 64 -4.63 11.38 11.09
CA THR A 64 -4.11 12.76 11.00
C THR A 64 -5.04 13.65 10.19
N LEU A 65 -5.63 13.11 9.13
CA LEU A 65 -6.54 13.83 8.24
C LEU A 65 -7.70 12.92 7.86
N ASN A 66 -8.92 13.46 7.93
CA ASN A 66 -10.14 12.83 7.43
C ASN A 66 -10.68 13.64 6.25
N LEU A 67 -11.02 12.95 5.17
CA LEU A 67 -11.57 13.51 3.94
C LEU A 67 -13.07 13.18 3.88
N TYR A 68 -13.89 14.22 4.06
CA TYR A 68 -15.34 14.13 3.95
C TYR A 68 -15.79 14.58 2.55
N ASN A 69 -16.97 14.12 2.15
CA ASN A 69 -17.61 14.61 0.95
C ASN A 69 -18.14 16.02 1.20
N ASP A 70 -18.14 16.84 0.16
CA ASP A 70 -18.78 18.15 0.07
C ASP A 70 -20.32 18.09 0.21
#